data_AF-A0A497FNY3-F1
#
_entry.id   AF-A0A497FNY3-F1
#
_cell.length_a   1.000
_cell.length_b   1.000
_cell.length_c   1.000
_cell.angle_alpha   90.00
_cell.angle_beta   90.00
_cell.angle_gamma   90.00
#
_symmetry.space_group_name_H-M   'P 1'
#
loop_
_entity.id
_entity.type
_entity.pdbx_description
1 polymer ?
#
loop_
_entity_poly.entity_id
_entity_poly.type
_entity_poly.pdbx_seq_one_letter_code
_entity_poly.pdbx_strand_id
1 'polypeptide(L)'
;MTAGWRWYFHIKKKHLSYGLFCLFLIISSTLLFIPVSTEPLADFRPRTMVLYEGDGLKILVEALEPSGYSTEPKIKVNIIISGKMYSAEYNLLSGELIRGNAPWQIFPFFTKRYLSEGDIVFYDDGAWKVVGYGKIFFRKYDIKTVILVKNGFKRIYDWVAGLLLEGDICINGTYHYIKIKDTNLEWIYLKYKGIYIDWFNITVILKNYNESGVFKVYSIGRSVLGRNIWAAEYGPPNATQVILVTANIHGPELIGSRVILHVLKKLVNNTVIFKGLRDKGEKLVFIFPLNPDGLEACKLAPPEMAQRPYVRKNARFVDLNRNFNARWGESGASTNILSNNYMGPNPASEPETRGLQDFINRNNVTIHIDLHSGDIAVIIPPKLGVEKDKSVEELGLKVARIMGFSVSQGTSTGLAYFYTYYVKPKALSMIVELWLKDTPTWFERYNPTSEKKVSELGERFYKVIYFLVTGKDSSGQNYLLDNLYLIIFLLEAVAIGIIFLLYYRKRRQKALYFSGGCQRKRSRRMSSD
;
A
#
# COMPACT_ATOMS: atom_id res chain seq x y z
N MET A 1 -32.20 -53.53 -52.48
CA MET A 1 -30.74 -53.36 -52.62
C MET A 1 -30.30 -52.33 -51.57
N THR A 2 -29.88 -52.83 -50.40
CA THR A 2 -28.53 -52.65 -49.82
C THR A 2 -28.33 -51.25 -49.20
N ALA A 3 -28.60 -51.08 -47.90
CA ALA A 3 -27.66 -51.24 -46.77
C ALA A 3 -27.08 -49.87 -46.34
N GLY A 4 -27.01 -49.46 -45.08
CA GLY A 4 -27.38 -50.11 -43.83
C GLY A 4 -26.95 -49.29 -42.59
N TRP A 5 -27.54 -49.68 -41.46
CA TRP A 5 -27.04 -49.66 -40.08
C TRP A 5 -26.95 -48.35 -39.26
N ARG A 6 -27.93 -48.22 -38.35
CA ARG A 6 -27.81 -47.62 -37.02
C ARG A 6 -26.76 -48.39 -36.19
N TRP A 7 -25.91 -47.68 -35.44
CA TRP A 7 -25.30 -48.20 -34.21
C TRP A 7 -25.25 -47.13 -33.11
N TYR A 8 -25.72 -47.56 -31.94
CA TYR A 8 -25.54 -46.97 -30.61
C TYR A 8 -24.06 -46.86 -30.26
N PHE A 9 -23.64 -45.78 -29.58
CA PHE A 9 -22.47 -45.83 -28.71
C PHE A 9 -22.69 -45.13 -27.36
N HIS A 10 -22.63 -45.97 -26.33
CA HIS A 10 -22.29 -45.66 -24.95
C HIS A 10 -21.01 -44.81 -24.87
N ILE A 11 -21.00 -43.75 -24.06
CA ILE A 11 -19.75 -43.19 -23.52
C ILE A 11 -19.75 -43.34 -22.00
N LYS A 12 -18.91 -44.29 -21.56
CA LYS A 12 -18.56 -44.53 -20.15
C LYS A 12 -17.72 -43.36 -19.63
N LYS A 13 -18.03 -42.95 -18.38
CA LYS A 13 -17.09 -42.32 -17.45
C LYS A 13 -15.79 -43.14 -17.38
N LYS A 14 -14.63 -42.51 -17.64
CA LYS A 14 -13.37 -42.79 -16.95
C LYS A 14 -12.33 -41.70 -17.28
N HIS A 15 -11.79 -41.12 -16.20
CA HIS A 15 -10.49 -40.47 -16.05
C HIS A 15 -9.74 -40.05 -17.33
N LEU A 16 -9.68 -38.74 -17.58
CA LEU A 16 -8.51 -38.14 -18.21
C LEU A 16 -7.83 -37.17 -17.24
N SER A 17 -6.57 -37.50 -17.01
CA SER A 17 -5.48 -36.86 -16.29
C SER A 17 -5.36 -35.34 -16.42
N TYR A 18 -5.07 -34.74 -15.28
CA TYR A 18 -4.32 -33.49 -15.05
C TYR A 18 -3.34 -33.12 -16.18
N GLY A 19 -3.50 -31.93 -16.74
CA GLY A 19 -2.53 -31.30 -17.65
C GLY A 19 -3.10 -30.05 -18.29
N LEU A 20 -2.53 -28.89 -17.96
CA LEU A 20 -2.72 -27.58 -18.60
C LEU A 20 -4.18 -27.06 -18.69
N PHE A 21 -4.64 -26.42 -17.62
CA PHE A 21 -5.56 -25.28 -17.75
C PHE A 21 -4.77 -24.00 -17.50
N CYS A 22 -4.01 -23.58 -18.51
CA CYS A 22 -3.59 -22.19 -18.60
C CYS A 22 -4.86 -21.36 -18.82
N LEU A 23 -5.30 -20.66 -17.77
CA LEU A 23 -6.42 -19.72 -17.83
C LEU A 23 -6.07 -18.58 -18.81
N PHE A 24 -6.37 -18.77 -20.08
CA PHE A 24 -6.62 -17.64 -20.98
C PHE A 24 -7.97 -17.07 -20.61
N LEU A 25 -7.95 -15.99 -19.81
CA LEU A 25 -9.08 -15.08 -19.64
C LEU A 25 -9.38 -14.45 -21.00
N ILE A 26 -10.28 -15.06 -21.76
CA ILE A 26 -11.04 -14.35 -22.79
C ILE A 26 -12.05 -13.50 -22.01
N ILE A 27 -11.68 -12.24 -21.77
CA ILE A 27 -12.57 -11.22 -21.23
C ILE A 27 -13.61 -10.93 -22.31
N SER A 28 -14.83 -11.42 -22.08
CA SER A 28 -16.02 -10.94 -22.79
C SER A 28 -16.16 -9.44 -22.50
N SER A 29 -16.32 -8.66 -23.58
CA SER A 29 -16.11 -7.23 -23.69
C SER A 29 -17.17 -6.33 -23.04
N THR A 30 -17.69 -6.71 -21.88
CA THR A 30 -18.36 -5.75 -20.99
C THR A 30 -17.33 -5.19 -20.03
N LEU A 31 -16.37 -4.43 -20.57
CA LEU A 31 -15.57 -3.50 -19.77
C LEU A 31 -16.57 -2.59 -19.05
N LEU A 32 -16.78 -2.82 -17.74
CA LEU A 32 -17.41 -1.86 -16.85
C LEU A 32 -16.58 -0.58 -16.90
N PHE A 33 -16.91 0.32 -17.83
CA PHE A 33 -16.35 1.65 -17.89
C PHE A 33 -16.56 2.28 -16.51
N ILE A 34 -15.48 2.45 -15.75
CA ILE A 34 -15.47 3.42 -14.67
C ILE A 34 -15.72 4.75 -15.38
N PRO A 35 -16.81 5.48 -15.07
CA PRO A 35 -17.07 6.74 -15.75
C PRO A 35 -15.86 7.64 -15.54
N VAL A 36 -15.14 7.96 -16.62
CA VAL A 36 -13.99 8.87 -16.59
C VAL A 36 -14.40 10.23 -16.01
N SER A 37 -15.71 10.54 -16.05
CA SER A 37 -16.33 11.70 -15.45
C SER A 37 -16.02 11.90 -13.95
N THR A 38 -15.68 10.85 -13.20
CA THR A 38 -15.41 10.93 -11.75
C THR A 38 -13.96 11.14 -11.35
N GLU A 39 -13.01 11.12 -12.29
CA GLU A 39 -11.60 11.43 -11.98
C GLU A 39 -11.42 12.94 -11.77
N PRO A 40 -10.62 13.37 -10.75
CA PRO A 40 -10.22 14.77 -10.63
C PRO A 40 -9.42 15.22 -11.85
N LEU A 41 -9.40 16.53 -12.07
CA LEU A 41 -8.59 17.11 -13.14
C LEU A 41 -7.11 16.89 -12.89
N ALA A 42 -6.65 16.95 -11.63
CA ALA A 42 -5.22 16.88 -11.33
C ALA A 42 -4.89 16.30 -9.94
N ASP A 43 -3.72 15.64 -9.83
CA ASP A 43 -3.16 15.11 -8.57
C ASP A 43 -1.77 15.67 -8.24
N PHE A 44 -1.32 16.72 -8.94
CA PHE A 44 0.01 17.28 -8.69
C PHE A 44 0.10 17.93 -7.32
N ARG A 45 1.33 18.03 -6.83
CA ARG A 45 1.63 18.40 -5.45
C ARG A 45 2.52 19.62 -5.40
N PRO A 46 2.63 20.29 -4.23
CA PRO A 46 3.64 21.31 -4.01
C PRO A 46 5.00 20.90 -4.54
N ARG A 47 5.77 21.91 -4.98
CA ARG A 47 7.10 21.78 -5.59
C ARG A 47 7.09 21.14 -6.97
N THR A 48 5.93 20.91 -7.58
CA THR A 48 5.86 20.56 -9.01
C THR A 48 6.31 21.76 -9.84
N MET A 49 7.21 21.53 -10.79
CA MET A 49 7.66 22.52 -11.76
C MET A 49 7.53 21.96 -13.18
N VAL A 50 6.94 22.74 -14.09
CA VAL A 50 6.87 22.42 -15.51
C VAL A 50 7.16 23.67 -16.34
N LEU A 51 8.04 23.53 -17.33
CA LEU A 51 8.41 24.57 -18.27
C LEU A 51 7.93 24.19 -19.68
N TYR A 52 7.18 25.09 -20.30
CA TYR A 52 6.73 24.99 -21.68
C TYR A 52 7.33 26.11 -22.54
N GLU A 53 7.60 25.81 -23.80
CA GLU A 53 7.98 26.81 -24.81
C GLU A 53 7.32 26.50 -26.16
N GLY A 54 6.96 27.54 -26.90
CA GLY A 54 6.39 27.48 -28.24
C GLY A 54 5.78 28.82 -28.64
N ASP A 55 5.71 29.11 -29.94
CA ASP A 55 5.20 30.38 -30.50
C ASP A 55 5.78 31.65 -29.85
N GLY A 56 7.08 31.62 -29.52
CA GLY A 56 7.77 32.73 -28.85
C GLY A 56 7.37 32.93 -27.38
N LEU A 57 6.49 32.09 -26.82
CA LEU A 57 6.13 32.08 -25.42
C LEU A 57 7.02 31.13 -24.61
N LYS A 58 7.28 31.55 -23.37
CA LYS A 58 7.87 30.72 -22.33
C LYS A 58 6.96 30.72 -21.11
N ILE A 59 6.50 29.54 -20.67
CA ILE A 59 5.57 29.38 -19.56
C ILE A 59 6.18 28.47 -18.50
N LEU A 60 6.52 29.02 -17.35
CA LEU A 60 6.96 28.28 -16.18
C LEU A 60 5.80 28.19 -15.18
N VAL A 61 5.47 26.97 -14.76
CA VAL A 61 4.43 26.69 -13.76
C VAL A 61 5.08 26.05 -12.54
N GLU A 62 4.86 26.63 -11.36
CA GLU A 62 5.39 26.16 -10.09
C GLU A 62 4.28 26.01 -9.05
N ALA A 63 4.09 24.81 -8.53
CA ALA A 63 3.15 24.55 -7.44
C ALA A 63 3.80 24.88 -6.09
N LEU A 64 3.12 25.69 -5.29
CA LEU A 64 3.63 26.20 -4.02
C LEU A 64 3.17 25.34 -2.83
N GLU A 65 3.90 25.48 -1.73
CA GLU A 65 3.55 24.85 -0.46
C GLU A 65 2.25 25.44 0.10
N PRO A 66 1.42 24.64 0.79
CA PRO A 66 0.20 25.14 1.38
C PRO A 66 0.53 26.05 2.56
N SER A 67 -0.11 27.23 2.62
CA SER A 67 0.04 28.15 3.75
C SER A 67 -0.82 27.77 4.96
N GLY A 68 -1.77 26.84 4.80
CA GLY A 68 -2.68 26.40 5.84
C GLY A 68 -3.67 25.36 5.34
N TYR A 69 -4.44 24.77 6.26
CA TYR A 69 -5.46 23.78 5.92
C TYR A 69 -6.60 24.41 5.12
N SER A 70 -7.19 23.63 4.21
CA SER A 70 -8.42 23.99 3.51
C SER A 70 -9.32 22.78 3.35
N THR A 71 -10.62 22.99 3.54
CA THR A 71 -11.64 21.99 3.23
C THR A 71 -11.79 21.78 1.72
N GLU A 72 -11.50 22.78 0.91
CA GLU A 72 -11.38 22.62 -0.53
C GLU A 72 -10.01 22.02 -0.86
N PRO A 73 -9.93 20.90 -1.60
CA PRO A 73 -8.65 20.39 -2.08
C PRO A 73 -8.11 21.36 -3.12
N LYS A 74 -7.13 22.17 -2.73
CA LYS A 74 -6.60 23.22 -3.59
C LYS A 74 -5.09 23.27 -3.61
N ILE A 75 -4.57 23.86 -4.67
CA ILE A 75 -3.14 24.08 -4.87
C ILE A 75 -2.90 25.50 -5.34
N LYS A 76 -1.91 26.15 -4.72
CA LYS A 76 -1.44 27.45 -5.18
C LYS A 76 -0.35 27.25 -6.23
N VAL A 77 -0.40 28.00 -7.31
CA VAL A 77 0.60 27.97 -8.38
C VAL A 77 1.06 29.39 -8.71
N ASN A 78 2.35 29.52 -9.04
CA ASN A 78 2.86 30.65 -9.79
C ASN A 78 3.02 30.23 -11.25
N ILE A 79 2.60 31.12 -12.15
CA ILE A 79 2.69 30.93 -13.60
C ILE A 79 3.43 32.14 -14.15
N ILE A 80 4.59 31.93 -14.76
CA ILE A 80 5.37 33.00 -15.38
C ILE A 80 5.25 32.85 -16.89
N ILE A 81 4.58 33.78 -17.55
CA ILE A 81 4.39 33.81 -19.00
C ILE A 81 5.24 34.95 -19.56
N SER A 82 6.29 34.61 -20.30
CA SER A 82 7.22 35.56 -20.92
C SER A 82 7.71 36.65 -19.96
N GLY A 83 8.06 36.25 -18.73
CA GLY A 83 8.58 37.13 -17.68
C GLY A 83 7.51 37.77 -16.77
N LYS A 84 6.24 37.75 -17.15
CA LYS A 84 5.14 38.24 -16.30
C LYS A 84 4.63 37.14 -15.37
N MET A 85 4.62 37.41 -14.07
CA MET A 85 4.15 36.48 -13.05
C MET A 85 2.65 36.61 -12.82
N TYR A 86 1.98 35.48 -12.73
CA TYR A 86 0.60 35.29 -12.29
C TYR A 86 0.58 34.35 -11.09
N SER A 87 -0.28 34.61 -10.11
CA SER A 87 -0.46 33.75 -8.95
C SER A 87 -1.92 33.34 -8.84
N ALA A 88 -2.16 32.05 -8.66
CA ALA A 88 -3.50 31.49 -8.66
C ALA A 88 -3.63 30.31 -7.69
N GLU A 89 -4.84 30.11 -7.17
CA GLU A 89 -5.23 28.91 -6.45
C GLU A 89 -6.30 28.18 -7.26
N TYR A 90 -6.05 26.90 -7.55
CA TYR A 90 -6.97 26.04 -8.29
C TYR A 90 -7.49 24.93 -7.39
N ASN A 91 -8.76 24.55 -7.60
CA ASN A 91 -9.34 23.36 -7.02
C ASN A 91 -8.75 22.12 -7.72
N LEU A 92 -8.22 21.15 -6.98
CA LEU A 92 -7.61 19.93 -7.55
C LEU A 92 -8.64 18.99 -8.17
N LEU A 93 -9.90 19.02 -7.70
CA LEU A 93 -10.96 18.16 -8.21
C LEU A 93 -11.51 18.69 -9.54
N SER A 94 -12.00 19.93 -9.58
CA SER A 94 -12.58 20.52 -10.80
C SER A 94 -11.54 21.14 -11.73
N GLY A 95 -10.39 21.54 -11.19
CA GLY A 95 -9.41 22.36 -11.89
C GLY A 95 -9.77 23.83 -11.96
N GLU A 96 -10.88 24.25 -11.34
CA GLU A 96 -11.37 25.62 -11.43
C GLU A 96 -10.53 26.58 -10.59
N LEU A 97 -10.40 27.81 -11.08
CA LEU A 97 -9.75 28.92 -10.41
C LEU A 97 -10.61 29.34 -9.21
N ILE A 98 -10.06 29.21 -8.01
CA ILE A 98 -10.69 29.68 -6.77
C ILE A 98 -10.43 31.17 -6.60
N ARG A 99 -9.17 31.60 -6.81
CA ARG A 99 -8.75 33.00 -6.73
C ARG A 99 -7.41 33.21 -7.41
N GLY A 100 -7.13 34.44 -7.81
CA GLY A 100 -5.88 34.83 -8.42
C GLY A 100 -6.09 35.58 -9.72
N ASN A 101 -5.03 35.73 -10.50
CA ASN A 101 -5.02 36.51 -11.73
C ASN A 101 -4.55 35.71 -12.95
N ALA A 102 -4.45 34.38 -12.85
CA ALA A 102 -4.10 33.54 -13.99
C ALA A 102 -5.16 33.68 -15.11
N PRO A 103 -4.74 33.56 -16.38
CA PRO A 103 -5.64 33.78 -17.53
C PRO A 103 -6.68 32.67 -17.73
N TRP A 104 -6.60 31.59 -16.95
CA TRP A 104 -7.46 30.42 -17.09
C TRP A 104 -8.41 30.25 -15.91
N GLN A 105 -9.68 29.99 -16.21
CA GLN A 105 -10.66 29.59 -15.20
C GLN A 105 -10.54 28.09 -14.86
N ILE A 106 -10.00 27.28 -15.76
CA ILE A 106 -9.77 25.84 -15.63
C ILE A 106 -8.32 25.56 -16.00
N PHE A 107 -7.59 24.97 -15.07
CA PHE A 107 -6.15 24.74 -15.22
C PHE A 107 -5.82 23.87 -16.46
N PRO A 108 -5.18 24.41 -17.51
CA PRO A 108 -5.11 23.73 -18.82
C PRO A 108 -3.99 22.70 -18.92
N PHE A 109 -3.04 22.72 -17.97
CA PHE A 109 -1.83 21.87 -18.01
C PHE A 109 -2.07 20.45 -17.51
N PHE A 110 -3.27 20.16 -17.01
CA PHE A 110 -3.70 18.81 -16.66
C PHE A 110 -5.05 18.48 -17.28
N THR A 111 -5.33 17.19 -17.40
CA THR A 111 -6.60 16.66 -17.88
C THR A 111 -7.03 15.46 -17.06
N LYS A 112 -8.33 15.13 -17.14
CA LYS A 112 -8.85 13.89 -16.58
C LYS A 112 -8.12 12.69 -17.19
N ARG A 113 -7.86 11.69 -16.37
CA ARG A 113 -7.00 10.55 -16.74
C ARG A 113 -7.85 9.41 -17.30
N TYR A 114 -7.23 8.51 -18.05
CA TYR A 114 -7.89 7.33 -18.63
C TYR A 114 -9.03 7.64 -19.61
N LEU A 115 -8.97 8.81 -20.26
CA LEU A 115 -9.92 9.20 -21.29
C LEU A 115 -9.95 8.19 -22.43
N SER A 116 -11.17 7.96 -22.93
CA SER A 116 -11.47 7.10 -24.06
C SER A 116 -11.77 7.90 -25.32
N GLU A 117 -11.61 7.30 -26.50
CA GLU A 117 -11.98 7.93 -27.76
C GLU A 117 -13.48 8.26 -27.77
N GLY A 118 -13.81 9.49 -28.18
CA GLY A 118 -15.16 10.02 -28.13
C GLY A 118 -15.51 10.77 -26.83
N ASP A 119 -14.72 10.64 -25.76
CA ASP A 119 -14.92 11.42 -24.54
C ASP A 119 -14.81 12.93 -24.82
N ILE A 120 -15.56 13.71 -24.05
CA ILE A 120 -15.56 15.17 -24.11
C ILE A 120 -15.05 15.73 -22.78
N VAL A 121 -14.06 16.60 -22.86
CA VAL A 121 -13.51 17.34 -21.71
C VAL A 121 -13.76 18.82 -21.92
N PHE A 122 -14.21 19.51 -20.87
CA PHE A 122 -14.46 20.95 -20.91
C PHE A 122 -13.28 21.72 -20.30
N TYR A 123 -12.83 22.74 -21.03
CA TYR A 123 -11.89 23.76 -20.58
C TYR A 123 -12.54 25.13 -20.78
N ASP A 124 -11.84 26.21 -20.40
CA ASP A 124 -12.32 27.60 -20.48
C ASP A 124 -12.90 27.99 -21.82
N ASP A 125 -12.26 27.48 -22.88
CA ASP A 125 -12.59 27.84 -24.24
C ASP A 125 -13.71 26.95 -24.82
N GLY A 126 -14.16 25.91 -24.11
CA GLY A 126 -15.26 25.03 -24.48
C GLY A 126 -14.91 23.54 -24.49
N ALA A 127 -15.69 22.77 -25.26
CA ALA A 127 -15.58 21.32 -25.35
C ALA A 127 -14.42 20.88 -26.25
N TRP A 128 -13.60 19.96 -25.75
CA TRP A 128 -12.53 19.26 -26.47
C TRP A 128 -12.88 17.79 -26.61
N LYS A 129 -12.76 17.26 -27.81
CA LYS A 129 -13.09 15.85 -28.10
C LYS A 129 -11.82 15.02 -28.14
N VAL A 130 -11.84 13.87 -27.47
CA VAL A 130 -10.80 12.85 -27.60
C VAL A 130 -10.96 12.13 -28.94
N VAL A 131 -9.92 12.17 -29.78
CA VAL A 131 -9.95 11.59 -31.14
C VAL A 131 -8.95 10.46 -31.34
N GLY A 132 -8.21 10.09 -30.30
CA GLY A 132 -7.33 8.95 -30.35
C GLY A 132 -6.17 9.06 -29.38
N TYR A 133 -5.18 8.21 -29.61
CA TYR A 133 -4.02 8.04 -28.74
C TYR A 133 -2.73 8.14 -29.55
N GLY A 134 -1.64 8.41 -28.86
CA GLY A 134 -0.32 8.44 -29.45
C GLY A 134 0.76 7.99 -28.48
N LYS A 135 2.00 8.26 -28.87
CA LYS A 135 3.17 7.99 -28.05
C LYS A 135 4.19 9.11 -28.27
N ILE A 136 4.76 9.62 -27.19
CA ILE A 136 5.83 10.63 -27.22
C ILE A 136 7.02 10.10 -26.42
N PHE A 137 8.22 10.30 -26.93
CA PHE A 137 9.45 10.07 -26.18
C PHE A 137 9.89 11.37 -25.50
N PHE A 138 9.90 11.39 -24.17
CA PHE A 138 10.33 12.56 -23.38
C PHE A 138 11.14 12.10 -22.17
N ARG A 139 12.31 12.73 -21.94
CA ARG A 139 13.23 12.41 -20.85
C ARG A 139 13.33 10.90 -20.59
N LYS A 140 13.86 10.14 -21.56
CA LYS A 140 14.04 8.68 -21.56
C LYS A 140 12.77 7.81 -21.46
N TYR A 141 11.59 8.40 -21.40
CA TYR A 141 10.34 7.65 -21.26
C TYR A 141 9.50 7.67 -22.53
N ASP A 142 8.96 6.49 -22.83
CA ASP A 142 7.95 6.24 -23.83
C ASP A 142 6.56 6.47 -23.22
N ILE A 143 6.03 7.68 -23.38
CA ILE A 143 4.77 8.11 -22.74
C ILE A 143 3.60 7.83 -23.68
N LYS A 144 2.62 7.05 -23.21
CA LYS A 144 1.33 6.90 -23.90
C LYS A 144 0.53 8.19 -23.75
N THR A 145 0.00 8.68 -24.86
CA THR A 145 -0.71 9.97 -24.89
C THR A 145 -2.16 9.84 -25.34
N VAL A 146 -2.95 10.85 -24.99
CA VAL A 146 -4.30 11.07 -25.48
C VAL A 146 -4.38 12.38 -26.24
N ILE A 147 -5.10 12.38 -27.35
CA ILE A 147 -5.19 13.50 -28.29
C ILE A 147 -6.58 14.10 -28.21
N LEU A 148 -6.63 15.36 -27.82
CA LEU A 148 -7.84 16.18 -27.77
C LEU A 148 -7.82 17.19 -28.91
N VAL A 149 -8.95 17.40 -29.59
CA VAL A 149 -9.07 18.40 -30.66
C VAL A 149 -10.29 19.28 -30.50
N LYS A 150 -10.18 20.49 -31.05
CA LYS A 150 -11.26 21.48 -31.11
C LYS A 150 -10.98 22.51 -32.19
N ASN A 151 -11.89 22.69 -33.14
CA ASN A 151 -11.82 23.73 -34.19
C ASN A 151 -10.45 23.83 -34.90
N GLY A 152 -9.82 22.69 -35.18
CA GLY A 152 -8.48 22.63 -35.80
C GLY A 152 -7.30 22.68 -34.83
N PHE A 153 -7.52 23.09 -33.57
CA PHE A 153 -6.52 23.05 -32.50
C PHE A 153 -6.40 21.66 -31.88
N LYS A 154 -5.24 21.36 -31.30
CA LYS A 154 -4.89 20.07 -30.74
C LYS A 154 -4.18 20.20 -29.40
N ARG A 155 -4.51 19.32 -28.45
CA ARG A 155 -3.78 19.11 -27.20
C ARG A 155 -3.42 17.64 -27.03
N ILE A 156 -2.21 17.39 -26.55
CA ILE A 156 -1.68 16.05 -26.31
C ILE A 156 -1.27 15.95 -24.85
N TYR A 157 -1.92 15.06 -24.12
CA TYR A 157 -1.68 14.83 -22.69
C TYR A 157 -1.10 13.44 -22.46
N ASP A 158 -0.33 13.27 -21.37
CA ASP A 158 -0.06 11.96 -20.79
C ASP A 158 -1.39 11.28 -20.43
N TRP A 159 -1.63 10.07 -20.93
CA TRP A 159 -2.91 9.39 -20.73
C TRP A 159 -3.14 8.88 -19.30
N VAL A 160 -2.07 8.56 -18.57
CA VAL A 160 -2.11 7.96 -17.22
C VAL A 160 -2.06 9.02 -16.13
N ALA A 161 -1.23 10.05 -16.31
CA ALA A 161 -1.01 11.12 -15.34
C ALA A 161 -1.74 12.42 -15.67
N GLY A 162 -2.17 12.60 -16.92
CA GLY A 162 -2.97 13.75 -17.35
C GLY A 162 -2.17 15.02 -17.62
N LEU A 163 -0.83 15.02 -17.55
CA LEU A 163 0.01 16.20 -17.80
C LEU A 163 -0.01 16.60 -19.28
N LEU A 164 -0.14 17.89 -19.60
CA LEU A 164 0.00 18.40 -20.96
C LEU A 164 1.44 18.21 -21.45
N LEU A 165 1.62 17.60 -22.62
CA LEU A 165 2.93 17.38 -23.22
C LEU A 165 3.17 18.39 -24.35
N GLU A 166 2.18 18.61 -25.20
CA GLU A 166 2.22 19.66 -26.23
C GLU A 166 0.81 19.99 -26.74
N GLY A 167 0.63 21.19 -27.29
CA GLY A 167 -0.59 21.60 -27.94
C GLY A 167 -0.94 23.07 -27.77
N ASP A 168 -2.09 23.43 -28.32
CA ASP A 168 -2.60 24.79 -28.36
C ASP A 168 -3.33 25.18 -27.06
N ILE A 169 -2.86 26.23 -26.40
CA ILE A 169 -3.51 26.84 -25.23
C ILE A 169 -4.03 28.23 -25.57
N CYS A 170 -5.20 28.58 -25.05
CA CYS A 170 -5.79 29.90 -25.25
C CYS A 170 -5.33 30.85 -24.13
N ILE A 171 -4.73 31.99 -24.46
CA ILE A 171 -4.39 33.06 -23.53
C ILE A 171 -5.08 34.33 -24.02
N ASN A 172 -6.01 34.87 -23.23
CA ASN A 172 -6.76 36.10 -23.56
C ASN A 172 -7.40 36.08 -24.97
N GLY A 173 -7.91 34.91 -25.40
CA GLY A 173 -8.59 34.75 -26.70
C GLY A 173 -7.67 34.34 -27.86
N THR A 174 -6.35 34.34 -27.68
CA THR A 174 -5.38 33.92 -28.70
C THR A 174 -4.82 32.54 -28.38
N TYR A 175 -4.79 31.65 -29.38
CA TYR A 175 -4.17 30.33 -29.22
C TYR A 175 -2.67 30.39 -29.50
N HIS A 176 -1.92 29.68 -28.67
CA HIS A 176 -0.48 29.52 -28.81
C HIS A 176 -0.13 28.05 -28.66
N TYR A 177 0.63 27.51 -29.61
CA TYR A 177 1.20 26.19 -29.50
C TYR A 177 2.36 26.21 -28.50
N ILE A 178 2.31 25.30 -27.53
CA ILE A 178 3.38 25.10 -26.55
C ILE A 178 3.77 23.63 -26.46
N LYS A 179 5.02 23.38 -26.09
CA LYS A 179 5.52 22.04 -25.82
C LYS A 179 6.32 22.01 -24.53
N ILE A 180 6.16 20.95 -23.75
CA ILE A 180 6.96 20.73 -22.56
C ILE A 180 8.44 20.68 -22.94
N LYS A 181 9.23 21.54 -22.31
CA LYS A 181 10.69 21.60 -22.48
C LYS A 181 11.41 21.00 -21.30
N ASP A 182 10.94 21.30 -20.10
CA ASP A 182 11.59 20.87 -18.88
C ASP A 182 10.60 20.68 -17.72
N THR A 183 11.02 19.95 -16.70
CA THR A 183 10.22 19.71 -15.49
C THR A 183 11.10 19.15 -14.37
N ASN A 184 10.66 19.13 -13.11
CA ASN A 184 11.30 18.32 -12.08
C ASN A 184 10.58 16.98 -11.82
N LEU A 185 9.52 16.69 -12.55
CA LEU A 185 8.72 15.48 -12.39
C LEU A 185 9.45 14.25 -12.97
N GLU A 186 9.28 13.11 -12.31
CA GLU A 186 9.66 11.80 -12.83
C GLU A 186 8.41 10.92 -13.01
N TRP A 187 8.32 10.23 -14.15
CA TRP A 187 7.26 9.27 -14.46
C TRP A 187 7.44 7.98 -13.66
N ILE A 188 7.13 8.03 -12.36
CA ILE A 188 7.28 6.92 -11.42
C ILE A 188 6.56 5.66 -11.93
N TYR A 189 5.37 5.82 -12.52
CA TYR A 189 4.60 4.70 -13.07
C TYR A 189 5.30 3.98 -14.25
N LEU A 190 6.15 4.69 -15.02
CA LEU A 190 6.94 4.09 -16.09
C LEU A 190 8.27 3.53 -15.56
N LYS A 191 8.95 4.30 -14.70
CA LYS A 191 10.23 3.90 -14.08
C LYS A 191 10.10 2.59 -13.31
N TYR A 192 8.99 2.43 -12.58
CA TYR A 192 8.72 1.24 -11.77
C TYR A 192 7.54 0.42 -12.30
N LYS A 193 7.36 0.35 -13.62
CA LYS A 193 6.19 -0.30 -14.28
C LYS A 193 5.86 -1.73 -13.82
N GLY A 194 6.83 -2.51 -13.35
CA GLY A 194 6.59 -3.87 -12.83
C GLY A 194 5.97 -3.89 -11.42
N ILE A 195 6.00 -2.76 -10.72
CA ILE A 195 5.63 -2.65 -9.31
C ILE A 195 4.53 -1.63 -9.13
N TYR A 196 4.61 -0.50 -9.84
CA TYR A 196 3.63 0.55 -9.77
C TYR A 196 2.25 0.03 -10.17
N ILE A 197 1.25 0.29 -9.33
CA ILE A 197 -0.16 0.03 -9.64
C ILE A 197 -0.98 1.20 -9.13
N ASP A 198 -1.82 1.73 -9.99
CA ASP A 198 -2.68 2.87 -9.69
C ASP A 198 -4.06 2.44 -9.17
N TRP A 199 -4.81 3.42 -8.68
CA TRP A 199 -6.17 3.22 -8.19
C TRP A 199 -7.11 2.68 -9.26
N PHE A 200 -6.96 3.08 -10.52
CA PHE A 200 -7.79 2.60 -11.62
C PHE A 200 -7.60 1.09 -11.84
N ASN A 201 -6.35 0.62 -11.97
CA ASN A 201 -6.04 -0.79 -12.13
C ASN A 201 -6.46 -1.62 -10.91
N ILE A 202 -6.27 -1.10 -9.68
CA ILE A 202 -6.80 -1.74 -8.48
C ILE A 202 -8.32 -1.87 -8.57
N THR A 203 -9.02 -0.81 -8.97
CA THR A 203 -10.48 -0.81 -9.10
C THR A 203 -10.96 -1.85 -10.12
N VAL A 204 -10.32 -1.94 -11.28
CA VAL A 204 -10.66 -2.95 -12.30
C VAL A 204 -10.46 -4.37 -11.75
N ILE A 205 -9.32 -4.64 -11.10
CA ILE A 205 -9.05 -5.96 -10.49
C ILE A 205 -10.12 -6.31 -9.45
N LEU A 206 -10.45 -5.38 -8.56
CA LEU A 206 -11.44 -5.61 -7.51
C LEU A 206 -12.85 -5.80 -8.07
N LYS A 207 -13.26 -5.03 -9.08
CA LYS A 207 -14.55 -5.23 -9.75
C LYS A 207 -14.65 -6.61 -10.41
N ASN A 208 -13.60 -7.06 -11.09
CA ASN A 208 -13.59 -8.41 -11.68
C ASN A 208 -13.69 -9.50 -10.60
N TYR A 209 -13.03 -9.32 -9.45
CA TYR A 209 -13.19 -10.22 -8.31
C TYR A 209 -14.62 -10.22 -7.73
N ASN A 210 -15.31 -9.08 -7.76
CA ASN A 210 -16.69 -8.97 -7.34
C ASN A 210 -17.66 -9.68 -8.31
N GLU A 211 -17.49 -9.46 -9.60
CA GLU A 211 -18.32 -10.07 -10.64
C GLU A 211 -18.21 -11.59 -10.68
N SER A 212 -17.01 -12.12 -10.43
CA SER A 212 -16.78 -13.56 -10.30
C SER A 212 -17.36 -14.18 -9.01
N GLY A 213 -17.83 -13.35 -8.06
CA GLY A 213 -18.39 -13.80 -6.78
C GLY A 213 -17.35 -14.33 -5.78
N VAL A 214 -16.05 -14.23 -6.10
CA VAL A 214 -14.97 -14.72 -5.22
C VAL A 214 -14.82 -13.83 -3.99
N PHE A 215 -14.96 -12.52 -4.18
CA PHE A 215 -14.93 -11.52 -3.11
C PHE A 215 -16.18 -10.67 -3.19
N LYS A 216 -16.69 -10.21 -2.05
CA LYS A 216 -17.65 -9.11 -2.02
C LYS A 216 -16.87 -7.80 -1.99
N VAL A 217 -17.01 -6.97 -3.02
CA VAL A 217 -16.31 -5.67 -3.10
C VAL A 217 -17.30 -4.52 -2.97
N TYR A 218 -16.97 -3.57 -2.12
CA TYR A 218 -17.76 -2.37 -1.88
C TYR A 218 -16.86 -1.21 -1.47
N SER A 219 -17.42 0.00 -1.48
CA SER A 219 -16.71 1.17 -0.99
C SER A 219 -17.10 1.48 0.46
N ILE A 220 -16.11 1.83 1.29
CA ILE A 220 -16.34 2.28 2.68
C ILE A 220 -16.47 3.81 2.80
N GLY A 221 -16.35 4.53 1.69
CA GLY A 221 -16.32 5.99 1.64
C GLY A 221 -15.54 6.47 0.43
N ARG A 222 -15.47 7.80 0.27
CA ARG A 222 -14.71 8.43 -0.82
C ARG A 222 -13.59 9.28 -0.26
N SER A 223 -12.49 9.36 -1.00
CA SER A 223 -11.40 10.29 -0.71
C SER A 223 -11.80 11.73 -0.93
N VAL A 224 -10.92 12.65 -0.56
CA VAL A 224 -11.08 14.08 -0.81
C VAL A 224 -11.33 14.38 -2.30
N LEU A 225 -10.65 13.69 -3.22
CA LEU A 225 -10.85 13.84 -4.67
C LEU A 225 -11.93 12.90 -5.22
N GLY A 226 -12.79 12.34 -4.37
CA GLY A 226 -13.99 11.61 -4.77
C GLY A 226 -13.77 10.14 -5.16
N ARG A 227 -12.55 9.61 -5.04
CA ARG A 227 -12.25 8.22 -5.38
C ARG A 227 -12.79 7.28 -4.33
N ASN A 228 -13.38 6.17 -4.76
CA ASN A 228 -13.85 5.14 -3.83
C ASN A 228 -12.68 4.54 -3.06
N ILE A 229 -12.86 4.41 -1.76
CA ILE A 229 -11.99 3.63 -0.88
C ILE A 229 -12.57 2.22 -0.85
N TRP A 230 -11.88 1.29 -1.50
CA TRP A 230 -12.40 -0.05 -1.73
C TRP A 230 -12.12 -0.99 -0.55
N ALA A 231 -13.10 -1.86 -0.28
CA ALA A 231 -12.99 -3.01 0.59
C ALA A 231 -13.25 -4.29 -0.24
N ALA A 232 -12.42 -5.31 -0.05
CA ALA A 232 -12.63 -6.65 -0.58
C ALA A 232 -12.83 -7.62 0.59
N GLU A 233 -13.99 -8.25 0.65
CA GLU A 233 -14.42 -9.15 1.72
C GLU A 233 -14.38 -10.61 1.25
N TYR A 234 -13.79 -11.48 2.07
CA TYR A 234 -13.65 -12.92 1.81
C TYR A 234 -14.02 -13.73 3.06
N GLY A 235 -14.95 -14.66 2.90
CA GLY A 235 -15.42 -15.51 3.99
C GLY A 235 -16.89 -15.90 3.85
N PRO A 236 -17.45 -16.62 4.83
CA PRO A 236 -18.85 -17.03 4.81
C PRO A 236 -19.77 -15.80 4.99
N PRO A 237 -20.93 -15.74 4.30
CA PRO A 237 -21.83 -14.58 4.36
C PRO A 237 -22.38 -14.23 5.75
N ASN A 238 -22.46 -15.23 6.64
CA ASN A 238 -22.98 -15.09 8.01
C ASN A 238 -21.89 -14.83 9.05
N ALA A 239 -20.62 -14.68 8.67
CA ALA A 239 -19.56 -14.30 9.60
C ALA A 239 -19.81 -12.91 10.19
N THR A 240 -19.71 -12.82 11.51
CA THR A 240 -19.89 -11.57 12.25
C THR A 240 -18.56 -10.96 12.68
N GLN A 241 -17.53 -11.79 12.89
CA GLN A 241 -16.20 -11.36 13.31
C GLN A 241 -15.35 -10.96 12.09
N VAL A 242 -14.61 -9.85 12.20
CA VAL A 242 -13.80 -9.32 11.09
C VAL A 242 -12.32 -9.31 11.46
N ILE A 243 -11.52 -9.97 10.64
CA ILE A 243 -10.07 -9.74 10.56
C ILE A 243 -9.87 -8.68 9.47
N LEU A 244 -9.50 -7.49 9.90
CA LEU A 244 -9.30 -6.33 9.05
C LEU A 244 -7.82 -6.22 8.66
N VAL A 245 -7.56 -6.03 7.36
CA VAL A 245 -6.26 -5.66 6.84
C VAL A 245 -6.39 -4.37 6.04
N THR A 246 -5.62 -3.35 6.39
CA THR A 246 -5.60 -2.07 5.68
C THR A 246 -4.23 -1.83 5.05
N ALA A 247 -4.15 -1.05 3.98
CA ALA A 247 -2.89 -0.65 3.37
C ALA A 247 -2.99 0.71 2.67
N ASN A 248 -1.82 1.30 2.40
CA ASN A 248 -1.70 2.56 1.66
C ASN A 248 -2.49 3.71 2.31
N ILE A 249 -2.48 3.79 3.65
CA ILE A 249 -2.88 5.02 4.34
C ILE A 249 -1.93 6.18 4.02
N HIS A 250 -0.67 5.84 3.74
CA HIS A 250 0.30 6.74 3.14
C HIS A 250 0.42 6.47 1.64
N GLY A 251 0.41 7.53 0.83
CA GLY A 251 0.47 7.44 -0.63
C GLY A 251 1.62 6.60 -1.21
N PRO A 252 2.89 6.82 -0.81
CA PRO A 252 4.03 6.18 -1.47
C PRO A 252 4.25 4.73 -1.04
N GLU A 253 3.52 4.20 -0.06
CA GLU A 253 3.74 2.88 0.54
C GLU A 253 3.04 1.76 -0.26
N LEU A 254 3.21 1.78 -1.58
CA LEU A 254 2.55 0.92 -2.56
C LEU A 254 2.73 -0.58 -2.29
N ILE A 255 3.84 -0.96 -1.66
CA ILE A 255 4.13 -2.35 -1.29
C ILE A 255 2.98 -2.99 -0.50
N GLY A 256 2.25 -2.22 0.33
CA GLY A 256 1.07 -2.71 1.05
C GLY A 256 -0.03 -3.20 0.11
N SER A 257 -0.46 -2.38 -0.86
CA SER A 257 -1.43 -2.78 -1.89
C SER A 257 -0.95 -3.98 -2.71
N ARG A 258 0.34 -4.04 -3.05
CA ARG A 258 0.90 -5.17 -3.81
C ARG A 258 0.88 -6.47 -3.01
N VAL A 259 1.19 -6.40 -1.71
CA VAL A 259 1.10 -7.54 -0.79
C VAL A 259 -0.36 -8.02 -0.65
N ILE A 260 -1.32 -7.10 -0.50
CA ILE A 260 -2.74 -7.49 -0.44
C ILE A 260 -3.18 -8.15 -1.75
N LEU A 261 -2.86 -7.57 -2.92
CA LEU A 261 -3.21 -8.18 -4.21
C LEU A 261 -2.63 -9.59 -4.38
N HIS A 262 -1.41 -9.82 -3.88
CA HIS A 262 -0.81 -11.14 -3.84
C HIS A 262 -1.64 -12.10 -2.96
N VAL A 263 -2.05 -11.67 -1.76
CA VAL A 263 -2.90 -12.46 -0.87
C VAL A 263 -4.26 -12.76 -1.51
N LEU A 264 -4.93 -11.76 -2.12
CA LEU A 264 -6.22 -11.97 -2.78
C LEU A 264 -6.12 -13.08 -3.84
N LYS A 265 -5.06 -13.06 -4.66
CA LYS A 265 -4.80 -14.11 -5.66
C LYS A 265 -4.66 -15.50 -5.03
N LYS A 266 -4.05 -15.61 -3.86
CA LYS A 266 -3.87 -16.87 -3.11
C LYS A 266 -5.14 -17.36 -2.41
N LEU A 267 -6.09 -16.45 -2.16
CA LEU A 267 -7.37 -16.77 -1.54
C LEU A 267 -8.40 -17.29 -2.56
N VAL A 268 -8.25 -16.99 -3.85
CA VAL A 268 -9.12 -17.53 -4.91
C VAL A 268 -9.18 -19.06 -4.81
N ASN A 269 -10.39 -19.60 -4.61
CA ASN A 269 -10.66 -21.04 -4.46
C ASN A 269 -9.91 -21.73 -3.29
N ASN A 270 -9.48 -20.97 -2.28
CA ASN A 270 -8.75 -21.52 -1.13
C ASN A 270 -9.70 -22.09 -0.07
N THR A 271 -9.98 -23.40 -0.18
CA THR A 271 -10.93 -24.11 0.68
C THR A 271 -10.48 -24.24 2.13
N VAL A 272 -9.16 -24.30 2.39
CA VAL A 272 -8.62 -24.41 3.74
C VAL A 272 -8.88 -23.13 4.53
N ILE A 273 -8.53 -21.97 3.96
CA ILE A 273 -8.80 -20.67 4.58
C ILE A 273 -10.30 -20.46 4.74
N PHE A 274 -11.09 -20.73 3.69
CA PHE A 274 -12.53 -20.53 3.77
C PHE A 274 -13.18 -21.39 4.87
N LYS A 275 -12.76 -22.66 5.00
CA LYS A 275 -13.22 -23.53 6.08
C LYS A 275 -12.80 -22.98 7.45
N GLY A 276 -11.55 -22.58 7.63
CA GLY A 276 -11.09 -22.03 8.93
C GLY A 276 -11.84 -20.76 9.34
N LEU A 277 -12.13 -19.87 8.38
CA LEU A 277 -12.96 -18.68 8.59
C LEU A 277 -14.39 -19.08 9.01
N ARG A 278 -15.00 -20.04 8.29
CA ARG A 278 -16.33 -20.55 8.61
C ARG A 278 -16.41 -21.19 9.99
N ASP A 279 -15.44 -22.02 10.35
CA ASP A 279 -15.42 -22.72 11.63
C ASP A 279 -15.28 -21.74 12.82
N LYS A 280 -14.71 -20.55 12.59
CA LYS A 280 -14.59 -19.46 13.58
C LYS A 280 -15.67 -18.38 13.50
N GLY A 281 -16.55 -18.43 12.49
CA GLY A 281 -17.51 -17.34 12.22
C GLY A 281 -16.85 -16.00 11.89
N GLU A 282 -15.68 -16.06 11.24
CA GLU A 282 -14.83 -14.93 10.86
C GLU A 282 -14.88 -14.66 9.35
N LYS A 283 -14.58 -13.43 8.96
CA LYS A 283 -14.29 -13.04 7.57
C LYS A 283 -13.08 -12.13 7.50
N LEU A 284 -12.36 -12.18 6.39
CA LEU A 284 -11.28 -11.26 6.05
C LEU A 284 -11.88 -10.05 5.33
N VAL A 285 -11.47 -8.84 5.71
CA VAL A 285 -11.77 -7.63 4.94
C VAL A 285 -10.48 -6.88 4.67
N PHE A 286 -10.20 -6.65 3.39
CA PHE A 286 -9.03 -5.91 2.92
C PHE A 286 -9.46 -4.53 2.42
N ILE A 287 -8.96 -3.45 3.02
CA ILE A 287 -9.28 -2.07 2.61
C ILE A 287 -8.03 -1.41 2.04
N PHE A 288 -8.02 -1.17 0.73
CA PHE A 288 -6.88 -0.61 0.03
C PHE A 288 -7.24 -0.06 -1.37
N PRO A 289 -6.56 1.00 -1.84
CA PRO A 289 -5.73 1.90 -1.04
C PRO A 289 -6.62 2.76 -0.12
N LEU A 290 -6.21 2.95 1.14
CA LEU A 290 -6.94 3.82 2.06
C LEU A 290 -6.78 5.31 1.70
N ASN A 291 -5.64 5.68 1.14
CA ASN A 291 -5.35 7.01 0.59
C ASN A 291 -5.15 6.92 -0.94
N PRO A 292 -6.24 6.78 -1.73
CA PRO A 292 -6.12 6.74 -3.17
C PRO A 292 -5.52 8.05 -3.72
N ASP A 293 -5.81 9.21 -3.13
CA ASP A 293 -5.31 10.50 -3.64
C ASP A 293 -3.79 10.65 -3.46
N GLY A 294 -3.24 10.13 -2.36
CA GLY A 294 -1.80 10.05 -2.14
C GLY A 294 -1.14 9.07 -3.11
N LEU A 295 -1.73 7.89 -3.31
CA LEU A 295 -1.25 6.89 -4.28
C LEU A 295 -1.15 7.51 -5.68
N GLU A 296 -2.21 8.18 -6.11
CA GLU A 296 -2.32 8.75 -7.45
C GLU A 296 -1.34 9.91 -7.68
N ALA A 297 -1.09 10.72 -6.65
CA ALA A 297 -0.06 11.75 -6.68
C ALA A 297 1.37 11.18 -6.84
N CYS A 298 1.61 9.93 -6.42
CA CYS A 298 2.89 9.27 -6.61
C CYS A 298 3.18 8.87 -8.06
N LYS A 299 2.20 8.88 -8.97
CA LYS A 299 2.42 8.50 -10.39
C LYS A 299 3.46 9.36 -11.08
N LEU A 300 3.41 10.65 -10.78
CA LEU A 300 4.17 11.70 -11.43
C LEU A 300 4.48 12.78 -10.40
N ALA A 301 5.68 12.77 -9.87
CA ALA A 301 6.13 13.69 -8.83
C ALA A 301 7.66 13.87 -8.88
N PRO A 302 8.21 14.94 -8.29
CA PRO A 302 9.64 15.05 -8.07
C PRO A 302 10.15 13.85 -7.23
N PRO A 303 11.23 13.16 -7.63
CA PRO A 303 11.65 11.91 -7.00
C PRO A 303 12.39 12.11 -5.66
N GLU A 304 12.82 13.32 -5.32
CA GLU A 304 13.67 13.62 -4.17
C GLU A 304 12.94 13.49 -2.83
N MET A 305 13.65 13.12 -1.76
CA MET A 305 13.10 13.06 -0.38
C MET A 305 12.27 14.27 0.04
N ALA A 306 12.61 15.45 -0.48
CA ALA A 306 11.96 16.71 -0.16
C ALA A 306 10.48 16.74 -0.58
N GLN A 307 10.05 15.82 -1.46
CA GLN A 307 8.67 15.63 -1.89
C GLN A 307 7.85 14.74 -0.96
N ARG A 308 8.51 13.96 -0.10
CA ARG A 308 7.89 12.96 0.78
C ARG A 308 6.71 13.51 1.62
N PRO A 309 6.78 14.70 2.23
CA PRO A 309 5.65 15.24 2.98
C PRO A 309 4.38 15.35 2.13
N TYR A 310 4.51 15.67 0.84
CA TYR A 310 3.37 16.00 0.00
C TYR A 310 2.71 14.79 -0.65
N VAL A 311 3.51 13.80 -1.08
CA VAL A 311 2.98 12.56 -1.69
C VAL A 311 2.48 11.56 -0.64
N ARG A 312 3.01 11.64 0.60
CA ARG A 312 2.58 10.79 1.72
C ARG A 312 1.12 11.03 2.14
N LYS A 313 0.71 12.29 2.11
CA LYS A 313 -0.54 12.80 2.69
C LYS A 313 -1.71 12.73 1.69
N ASN A 314 -2.94 12.93 2.17
CA ASN A 314 -4.11 12.99 1.28
C ASN A 314 -4.15 14.30 0.46
N ALA A 315 -5.20 14.54 -0.34
CA ALA A 315 -5.30 15.74 -1.17
C ALA A 315 -5.40 17.08 -0.40
N ARG A 316 -5.71 17.06 0.91
CA ARG A 316 -5.67 18.24 1.80
C ARG A 316 -4.38 18.33 2.62
N PHE A 317 -3.37 17.54 2.25
CA PHE A 317 -2.06 17.51 2.89
C PHE A 317 -2.10 17.11 4.38
N VAL A 318 -3.04 16.25 4.78
CA VAL A 318 -3.11 15.64 6.12
C VAL A 318 -2.49 14.25 6.12
N ASP A 319 -1.67 13.96 7.13
CA ASP A 319 -1.24 12.59 7.41
C ASP A 319 -2.41 11.84 8.04
N LEU A 320 -3.05 10.97 7.26
CA LEU A 320 -4.20 10.20 7.70
C LEU A 320 -3.87 9.34 8.92
N ASN A 321 -2.64 8.84 9.04
CA ASN A 321 -2.20 8.05 10.19
C ASN A 321 -1.79 8.95 11.38
N ARG A 322 -2.25 10.19 11.44
CA ARG A 322 -2.26 11.05 12.63
C ARG A 322 -3.64 11.65 12.89
N ASN A 323 -4.64 11.31 12.08
CA ASN A 323 -5.93 11.98 12.06
C ASN A 323 -7.02 11.22 12.84
N PHE A 324 -6.77 10.07 13.46
CA PHE A 324 -7.83 9.29 14.12
C PHE A 324 -8.21 9.84 15.49
N ASN A 325 -9.47 9.69 15.88
CA ASN A 325 -10.01 10.11 17.17
C ASN A 325 -9.67 9.11 18.29
N ALA A 326 -8.38 8.86 18.53
CA ALA A 326 -7.89 8.06 19.64
C ALA A 326 -6.67 8.74 20.24
N ARG A 327 -6.87 9.48 21.35
CA ARG A 327 -5.83 10.27 22.02
C ARG A 327 -5.14 11.24 21.05
N TRP A 328 -5.94 11.86 20.19
CA TRP A 328 -5.48 12.64 19.04
C TRP A 328 -4.60 13.82 19.47
N GLY A 329 -3.42 13.94 18.85
CA GLY A 329 -2.46 15.01 19.17
C GLY A 329 -1.66 14.83 20.45
N GLU A 330 -1.88 13.77 21.25
CA GLU A 330 -1.11 13.55 22.49
C GLU A 330 0.37 13.17 22.24
N SER A 331 0.68 12.43 21.16
CA SER A 331 2.05 12.02 20.86
C SER A 331 2.29 11.74 19.38
N GLY A 332 3.49 12.12 18.89
CA GLY A 332 4.01 11.73 17.57
C GLY A 332 3.40 12.46 16.38
N ALA A 333 2.60 13.51 16.61
CA ALA A 333 1.88 14.27 15.61
C ALA A 333 2.36 15.73 15.56
N SER A 334 2.04 16.47 14.48
CA SER A 334 2.38 17.89 14.34
C SER A 334 1.18 18.72 13.92
N THR A 335 1.12 19.96 14.37
CA THR A 335 0.17 20.99 13.91
C THR A 335 0.70 21.82 12.75
N ASN A 336 1.97 21.65 12.36
CA ASN A 336 2.55 22.31 11.20
C ASN A 336 2.16 21.57 9.91
N ILE A 337 1.45 22.26 9.01
CA ILE A 337 0.98 21.68 7.73
C ILE A 337 2.12 21.21 6.82
N LEU A 338 3.32 21.78 6.94
CA LEU A 338 4.48 21.36 6.15
C LEU A 338 5.13 20.09 6.71
N SER A 339 4.76 19.66 7.91
CA SER A 339 5.30 18.44 8.50
C SER A 339 4.80 17.18 7.79
N ASN A 340 5.65 16.15 7.78
CA ASN A 340 5.31 14.80 7.32
C ASN A 340 4.16 14.18 8.14
N ASN A 341 4.06 14.53 9.42
CA ASN A 341 3.08 14.00 10.38
C ASN A 341 2.02 15.05 10.78
N TYR A 342 1.67 15.96 9.86
CA TYR A 342 0.61 16.93 10.09
C TYR A 342 -0.74 16.23 10.35
N MET A 343 -1.33 16.46 11.51
CA MET A 343 -2.48 15.69 12.02
C MET A 343 -3.85 16.15 11.54
N GLY A 344 -3.91 17.26 10.81
CA GLY A 344 -5.16 17.93 10.42
C GLY A 344 -5.68 18.89 11.49
N PRO A 345 -6.78 19.61 11.20
CA PRO A 345 -7.34 20.64 12.07
C PRO A 345 -8.13 20.09 13.28
N ASN A 346 -8.65 18.86 13.21
CA ASN A 346 -9.41 18.19 14.25
C ASN A 346 -9.36 16.66 14.03
N PRO A 347 -9.65 15.83 15.05
CA PRO A 347 -9.67 14.38 14.86
C PRO A 347 -10.77 14.00 13.85
N ALA A 348 -10.43 13.09 12.95
CA ALA A 348 -11.26 12.60 11.86
C ALA A 348 -11.75 13.72 10.92
N SER A 349 -10.94 14.75 10.72
CA SER A 349 -11.20 15.83 9.76
C SER A 349 -11.27 15.32 8.31
N GLU A 350 -10.58 14.22 8.00
CA GLU A 350 -10.47 13.69 6.64
C GLU A 350 -11.51 12.62 6.34
N PRO A 351 -12.11 12.64 5.13
CA PRO A 351 -13.14 11.66 4.75
C PRO A 351 -12.61 10.23 4.69
N GLU A 352 -11.34 10.03 4.33
CA GLU A 352 -10.68 8.72 4.34
C GLU A 352 -10.63 8.13 5.76
N THR A 353 -10.22 8.96 6.73
CA THR A 353 -10.17 8.59 8.16
C THR A 353 -11.56 8.28 8.69
N ARG A 354 -12.56 9.11 8.38
CA ARG A 354 -13.96 8.83 8.79
C ARG A 354 -14.49 7.53 8.23
N GLY A 355 -14.25 7.25 6.94
CA GLY A 355 -14.66 6.00 6.31
C GLY A 355 -14.15 4.77 7.04
N LEU A 356 -12.87 4.77 7.44
CA LEU A 356 -12.30 3.66 8.19
C LEU A 356 -12.82 3.59 9.63
N GLN A 357 -12.94 4.73 10.33
CA GLN A 357 -13.53 4.75 11.68
C GLN A 357 -14.96 4.22 11.69
N ASP A 358 -15.80 4.65 10.75
CA ASP A 358 -17.17 4.18 10.60
C ASP A 358 -17.23 2.69 10.33
N PHE A 359 -16.34 2.19 9.45
CA PHE A 359 -16.21 0.76 9.20
C PHE A 359 -15.85 0.00 10.49
N ILE A 360 -14.82 0.45 11.22
CA ILE A 360 -14.40 -0.17 12.48
C ILE A 360 -15.56 -0.16 13.47
N ASN A 361 -16.24 0.97 13.65
CA ASN A 361 -17.31 1.11 14.64
C ASN A 361 -18.49 0.18 14.35
N ARG A 362 -18.90 0.05 13.08
CA ARG A 362 -20.05 -0.77 12.67
C ARG A 362 -19.77 -2.27 12.63
N ASN A 363 -18.51 -2.68 12.59
CA ASN A 363 -18.13 -4.09 12.49
C ASN A 363 -17.53 -4.63 13.79
N ASN A 364 -17.68 -5.93 14.03
CA ASN A 364 -17.02 -6.62 15.14
C ASN A 364 -15.59 -7.00 14.72
N VAL A 365 -14.72 -5.99 14.60
CA VAL A 365 -13.30 -6.18 14.28
C VAL A 365 -12.59 -6.83 15.46
N THR A 366 -11.99 -8.00 15.23
CA THR A 366 -11.27 -8.78 16.25
C THR A 366 -9.76 -8.69 16.07
N ILE A 367 -9.29 -8.57 14.83
CA ILE A 367 -7.89 -8.33 14.49
C ILE A 367 -7.83 -7.19 13.47
N HIS A 368 -6.90 -6.26 13.64
CA HIS A 368 -6.57 -5.26 12.62
C HIS A 368 -5.06 -5.20 12.34
N ILE A 369 -4.65 -5.60 11.15
CA ILE A 369 -3.29 -5.42 10.66
C ILE A 369 -3.26 -4.24 9.68
N ASP A 370 -2.53 -3.19 10.03
CA ASP A 370 -2.33 -2.01 9.18
C ASP A 370 -0.96 -2.13 8.49
N LEU A 371 -0.95 -2.29 7.17
CA LEU A 371 0.28 -2.49 6.39
C LEU A 371 0.90 -1.14 6.02
N HIS A 372 2.14 -0.94 6.47
CA HIS A 372 2.95 0.26 6.22
C HIS A 372 4.28 -0.11 5.55
N SER A 373 5.04 0.91 5.20
CA SER A 373 6.48 0.80 4.94
C SER A 373 7.19 2.08 5.39
N GLY A 374 8.51 2.03 5.50
CA GLY A 374 9.32 3.07 6.13
C GLY A 374 10.13 2.55 7.32
N ASP A 375 9.93 1.29 7.69
CA ASP A 375 10.72 0.46 8.59
C ASP A 375 10.61 -1.04 8.19
N ILE A 376 11.23 -1.95 8.94
CA ILE A 376 11.08 -3.42 8.80
C ILE A 376 10.81 -4.01 10.19
N ALA A 377 9.54 -3.99 10.60
CA ALA A 377 9.12 -4.34 11.96
C ALA A 377 7.63 -4.70 12.03
N VAL A 378 7.24 -5.37 13.12
CA VAL A 378 5.85 -5.41 13.59
C VAL A 378 5.72 -4.45 14.77
N ILE A 379 4.87 -3.44 14.65
CA ILE A 379 4.69 -2.43 15.70
C ILE A 379 3.38 -2.74 16.44
N ILE A 380 3.49 -3.04 17.73
CA ILE A 380 2.33 -3.26 18.62
C ILE A 380 1.87 -1.94 19.29
N PRO A 381 0.60 -1.84 19.72
CA PRO A 381 0.03 -0.59 20.22
C PRO A 381 0.65 -0.16 21.54
N PRO A 382 0.79 1.17 21.81
CA PRO A 382 1.14 1.67 23.13
C PRO A 382 0.34 0.96 24.24
N LYS A 383 1.03 0.50 25.29
CA LYS A 383 0.40 -0.23 26.40
C LYS A 383 -0.64 0.65 27.09
N LEU A 384 -1.84 0.10 27.29
CA LEU A 384 -2.93 0.77 28.01
C LEU A 384 -3.03 0.31 29.47
N GLY A 385 -2.22 -0.65 29.90
CA GLY A 385 -2.25 -1.23 31.24
C GLY A 385 -3.37 -2.28 31.41
N VAL A 386 -3.77 -2.94 30.33
CA VAL A 386 -4.93 -3.85 30.28
C VAL A 386 -4.52 -5.24 29.81
N GLU A 387 -5.35 -6.25 30.07
CA GLU A 387 -5.05 -7.66 29.74
C GLU A 387 -4.71 -7.86 28.25
N LYS A 388 -5.43 -7.19 27.35
CA LYS A 388 -5.20 -7.31 25.90
C LYS A 388 -3.82 -6.81 25.44
N ASP A 389 -3.08 -6.03 26.25
CA ASP A 389 -1.69 -5.65 25.96
C ASP A 389 -0.82 -6.92 25.82
N LYS A 390 -1.04 -7.93 26.67
CA LYS A 390 -0.30 -9.21 26.60
C LYS A 390 -0.68 -9.98 25.35
N SER A 391 -1.98 -10.05 25.04
CA SER A 391 -2.48 -10.79 23.88
C SER A 391 -1.98 -10.21 22.55
N VAL A 392 -1.91 -8.89 22.43
CA VAL A 392 -1.39 -8.25 21.21
C VAL A 392 0.14 -8.40 21.10
N GLU A 393 0.86 -8.40 22.22
CA GLU A 393 2.30 -8.68 22.27
C GLU A 393 2.60 -10.13 21.81
N GLU A 394 1.87 -11.12 22.33
CA GLU A 394 2.00 -12.52 21.92
C GLU A 394 1.66 -12.74 20.45
N LEU A 395 0.58 -12.11 19.96
CA LEU A 395 0.22 -12.20 18.54
C LEU A 395 1.28 -11.51 17.66
N GLY A 396 1.75 -10.33 18.06
CA GLY A 396 2.77 -9.57 17.36
C GLY A 396 4.06 -10.37 17.19
N LEU A 397 4.51 -11.09 18.24
CA LEU A 397 5.68 -11.97 18.16
C LEU A 397 5.52 -13.11 17.15
N LYS A 398 4.32 -13.70 17.05
CA LYS A 398 4.02 -14.75 16.06
C LYS A 398 4.02 -14.19 14.64
N VAL A 399 3.38 -13.05 14.43
CA VAL A 399 3.37 -12.35 13.14
C VAL A 399 4.80 -11.97 12.73
N ALA A 400 5.58 -11.39 13.63
CA ALA A 400 6.96 -10.99 13.38
C ALA A 400 7.83 -12.18 13.01
N ARG A 401 7.67 -13.33 13.68
CA ARG A 401 8.38 -14.58 13.33
C ARG A 401 8.06 -15.04 11.91
N ILE A 402 6.78 -15.03 11.51
CA ILE A 402 6.37 -15.45 10.15
C ILE A 402 6.91 -14.47 9.09
N MET A 403 6.86 -13.16 9.37
CA MET A 403 7.40 -12.13 8.48
C MET A 403 8.93 -12.12 8.44
N GLY A 404 9.59 -12.65 9.48
CA GLY A 404 11.03 -12.57 9.69
C GLY A 404 11.48 -11.17 10.14
N PHE A 405 10.65 -10.49 10.93
CA PHE A 405 10.86 -9.12 11.42
C PHE A 405 11.04 -9.08 12.94
N SER A 406 11.48 -7.94 13.47
CA SER A 406 11.46 -7.66 14.90
C SER A 406 10.09 -7.13 15.34
N VAL A 407 9.82 -7.17 16.64
CA VAL A 407 8.68 -6.47 17.24
C VAL A 407 9.18 -5.19 17.91
N SER A 408 8.44 -4.10 17.75
CA SER A 408 8.66 -2.85 18.48
C SER A 408 7.37 -2.32 19.10
N GLN A 409 7.53 -1.52 20.15
CA GLN A 409 6.43 -0.91 20.87
C GLN A 409 6.12 0.46 20.27
N GLY A 410 4.91 0.66 19.76
CA GLY A 410 4.44 1.95 19.26
C GLY A 410 4.30 2.97 20.39
N THR A 411 4.51 4.25 20.07
CA THR A 411 4.49 5.37 21.03
C THR A 411 3.60 6.54 20.62
N SER A 412 3.17 6.59 19.35
CA SER A 412 2.34 7.66 18.81
C SER A 412 0.85 7.36 18.97
N THR A 413 0.03 8.41 18.97
CA THR A 413 -1.44 8.33 19.08
C THR A 413 -2.10 8.89 17.82
N GLY A 414 -3.44 8.81 17.71
CA GLY A 414 -4.17 9.24 16.51
C GLY A 414 -3.92 8.37 15.26
N LEU A 415 -3.47 7.13 15.46
CA LEU A 415 -3.13 6.17 14.40
C LEU A 415 -4.32 5.25 14.08
N ALA A 416 -4.40 4.69 12.86
CA ALA A 416 -5.52 3.83 12.44
C ALA A 416 -5.61 2.52 13.25
N TYR A 417 -4.50 1.79 13.38
CA TYR A 417 -4.47 0.57 14.18
C TYR A 417 -4.71 0.87 15.66
N PHE A 418 -4.15 1.96 16.20
CA PHE A 418 -4.36 2.37 17.58
C PHE A 418 -5.81 2.77 17.85
N TYR A 419 -6.51 3.39 16.90
CA TYR A 419 -7.94 3.65 17.03
C TYR A 419 -8.72 2.36 17.23
N THR A 420 -8.43 1.34 16.41
CA THR A 420 -9.08 0.01 16.56
C THR A 420 -8.76 -0.58 17.93
N TYR A 421 -7.49 -0.56 18.32
CA TYR A 421 -7.06 -1.01 19.65
C TYR A 421 -7.84 -0.30 20.76
N TYR A 422 -7.97 1.02 20.67
CA TYR A 422 -8.51 1.86 21.72
C TYR A 422 -10.03 1.70 21.85
N VAL A 423 -10.78 1.71 20.74
CA VAL A 423 -12.25 1.72 20.77
C VAL A 423 -12.88 0.32 20.79
N LYS A 424 -12.14 -0.74 20.43
CA LYS A 424 -12.63 -2.12 20.48
C LYS A 424 -12.00 -2.86 21.67
N PRO A 425 -12.79 -3.21 22.71
CA PRO A 425 -12.25 -3.80 23.93
C PRO A 425 -11.50 -5.12 23.72
N LYS A 426 -11.86 -5.91 22.71
CA LYS A 426 -11.28 -7.23 22.42
C LYS A 426 -10.39 -7.27 21.17
N ALA A 427 -10.30 -6.17 20.41
CA ALA A 427 -9.54 -6.20 19.16
C ALA A 427 -8.05 -6.17 19.44
N LEU A 428 -7.30 -7.05 18.76
CA LEU A 428 -5.85 -7.00 18.70
C LEU A 428 -5.45 -6.28 17.42
N SER A 429 -4.52 -5.34 17.48
CA SER A 429 -4.14 -4.58 16.29
C SER A 429 -2.66 -4.27 16.27
N MET A 430 -2.08 -4.17 15.08
CA MET A 430 -0.66 -3.89 14.91
C MET A 430 -0.40 -3.25 13.55
N ILE A 431 0.75 -2.59 13.43
CA ILE A 431 1.32 -2.26 12.12
C ILE A 431 2.28 -3.37 11.71
N VAL A 432 2.32 -3.68 10.42
CA VAL A 432 3.43 -4.42 9.81
C VAL A 432 4.13 -3.50 8.81
N GLU A 433 5.35 -3.08 9.14
CA GLU A 433 6.24 -2.28 8.30
C GLU A 433 7.00 -3.19 7.34
N LEU A 434 6.63 -3.16 6.06
CA LEU A 434 7.02 -4.18 5.09
C LEU A 434 8.40 -3.96 4.46
N TRP A 435 8.89 -2.72 4.46
CA TRP A 435 10.04 -2.33 3.66
C TRP A 435 10.67 -1.03 4.14
N LEU A 436 11.99 -0.99 4.13
CA LEU A 436 12.76 0.24 4.22
C LEU A 436 14.04 0.08 3.38
N LYS A 437 14.36 1.10 2.61
CA LYS A 437 15.67 1.26 1.97
C LYS A 437 16.20 2.66 2.27
N ASP A 438 17.48 2.74 2.62
CA ASP A 438 18.17 4.03 2.68
C ASP A 438 18.58 4.45 1.26
N THR A 439 18.02 5.56 0.79
CA THR A 439 18.08 5.99 -0.62
C THR A 439 17.63 7.45 -0.73
N PRO A 440 18.16 8.23 -1.69
CA PRO A 440 17.76 9.64 -1.89
C PRO A 440 16.37 9.80 -2.51
N THR A 441 15.73 8.74 -3.03
CA THR A 441 14.43 8.82 -3.70
C THR A 441 13.29 8.25 -2.85
N TRP A 442 12.17 8.96 -2.75
CA TRP A 442 11.13 8.60 -1.78
C TRP A 442 10.45 7.30 -2.14
N PHE A 443 10.31 6.99 -3.44
CA PHE A 443 9.62 5.78 -3.88
C PHE A 443 10.37 4.51 -3.44
N GLU A 444 11.70 4.45 -3.65
CA GLU A 444 12.48 3.26 -3.30
C GLU A 444 12.64 3.09 -1.78
N ARG A 445 12.54 4.17 -1.00
CA ARG A 445 12.54 4.10 0.46
C ARG A 445 11.40 3.21 0.96
N TYR A 446 10.23 3.33 0.34
CA TYR A 446 9.00 2.66 0.75
C TYR A 446 8.71 1.38 -0.04
N ASN A 447 9.36 1.17 -1.19
CA ASN A 447 9.05 0.05 -2.07
C ASN A 447 10.30 -0.70 -2.53
N PRO A 448 10.26 -2.05 -2.55
CA PRO A 448 11.24 -2.80 -3.32
C PRO A 448 11.13 -2.44 -4.80
N THR A 449 12.24 -2.54 -5.52
CA THR A 449 12.30 -2.34 -6.98
C THR A 449 12.28 -3.66 -7.77
N SER A 450 12.06 -4.79 -7.09
CA SER A 450 11.97 -6.13 -7.69
C SER A 450 10.63 -6.80 -7.42
N GLU A 451 9.95 -7.28 -8.46
CA GLU A 451 8.72 -8.08 -8.35
C GLU A 451 8.91 -9.38 -7.55
N LYS A 452 10.10 -9.98 -7.62
CA LYS A 452 10.45 -11.15 -6.80
C LYS A 452 10.35 -10.79 -5.31
N LYS A 453 10.89 -9.64 -4.91
CA LYS A 453 10.87 -9.19 -3.52
C LYS A 453 9.45 -8.86 -3.03
N VAL A 454 8.66 -8.23 -3.90
CA VAL A 454 7.21 -8.02 -3.65
C VAL A 454 6.52 -9.36 -3.41
N SER A 455 6.78 -10.36 -4.25
CA SER A 455 6.18 -11.70 -4.14
C SER A 455 6.63 -12.45 -2.88
N GLU A 456 7.91 -12.34 -2.49
CA GLU A 456 8.43 -12.90 -1.24
C GLU A 456 7.70 -12.32 -0.01
N LEU A 457 7.52 -10.99 0.03
CA LEU A 457 6.77 -10.33 1.10
C LEU A 457 5.29 -10.72 1.08
N GLY A 458 4.69 -10.80 -0.10
CA GLY A 458 3.32 -11.27 -0.30
C GLY A 458 3.10 -12.69 0.22
N GLU A 459 4.05 -13.59 -0.05
CA GLU A 459 4.00 -14.98 0.41
C GLU A 459 4.14 -15.07 1.94
N ARG A 460 5.08 -14.31 2.54
CA ARG A 460 5.21 -14.25 4.00
C ARG A 460 3.93 -13.73 4.66
N PHE A 461 3.33 -12.68 4.11
CA PHE A 461 2.09 -12.14 4.66
C PHE A 461 0.89 -13.06 4.42
N TYR A 462 0.83 -13.78 3.30
CA TYR A 462 -0.15 -14.85 3.10
C TYR A 462 -0.05 -15.93 4.18
N LYS A 463 1.17 -16.30 4.61
CA LYS A 463 1.37 -17.22 5.74
C LYS A 463 0.87 -16.65 7.07
N VAL A 464 0.94 -15.33 7.27
CA VAL A 464 0.30 -14.67 8.42
C VAL A 464 -1.21 -14.88 8.37
N ILE A 465 -1.86 -14.61 7.24
CA ILE A 465 -3.30 -14.85 7.06
C ILE A 465 -3.65 -16.31 7.32
N TYR A 466 -2.85 -17.24 6.79
CA TYR A 466 -3.03 -18.67 7.03
C TYR A 466 -2.96 -19.02 8.51
N PHE A 467 -1.98 -18.46 9.23
CA PHE A 467 -1.84 -18.66 10.67
C PHE A 467 -3.03 -18.08 11.46
N LEU A 468 -3.46 -16.85 11.16
CA LEU A 468 -4.60 -16.23 11.85
C LEU A 468 -5.86 -17.07 11.70
N VAL A 469 -6.10 -17.60 10.51
CA VAL A 469 -7.30 -18.37 10.20
C VAL A 469 -7.25 -19.80 10.74
N THR A 470 -6.11 -20.48 10.62
CA THR A 470 -6.01 -21.92 10.95
C THR A 470 -5.42 -22.22 12.31
N GLY A 471 -4.73 -21.26 12.93
CA GLY A 471 -3.92 -21.47 14.14
C GLY A 471 -2.65 -22.30 13.91
N LYS A 472 -2.33 -22.67 12.66
CA LYS A 472 -1.19 -23.51 12.28
C LYS A 472 -0.18 -22.73 11.46
N ASP A 473 1.05 -23.20 11.44
CA ASP A 473 2.01 -22.72 10.44
C ASP A 473 1.62 -23.26 9.05
N SER A 474 2.16 -22.66 7.98
CA SER A 474 1.88 -23.11 6.61
C SER A 474 2.38 -24.53 6.29
N SER A 475 3.16 -25.14 7.18
CA SER A 475 3.62 -26.54 7.12
C SER A 475 2.62 -27.53 7.74
N GLY A 476 1.56 -27.04 8.39
CA GLY A 476 0.57 -27.88 9.07
C GLY A 476 0.97 -28.35 10.46
N GLN A 477 2.09 -27.86 11.02
CA GLN A 477 2.53 -28.15 12.38
C GLN A 477 1.76 -27.28 13.39
N ASN A 478 1.35 -27.91 14.49
CA ASN A 478 0.70 -27.25 15.62
C ASN A 478 1.76 -26.56 16.48
N TYR A 479 1.68 -25.23 16.61
CA TYR A 479 2.62 -24.42 17.40
C TYR A 479 2.75 -24.79 18.89
N LEU A 480 1.82 -25.57 19.46
CA LEU A 480 1.94 -26.11 20.82
C LEU A 480 3.06 -27.15 20.93
N LEU A 481 3.40 -27.86 19.84
CA LEU A 481 4.44 -28.89 19.84
C LEU A 481 5.85 -28.28 19.84
N ASP A 482 6.08 -27.14 19.19
CA ASP A 482 7.42 -26.53 19.13
C ASP A 482 7.91 -26.04 20.49
N ASN A 483 7.02 -25.46 21.29
CA ASN A 483 7.36 -25.10 22.67
C ASN A 483 7.62 -26.34 23.53
N LEU A 484 6.92 -27.46 23.27
CA LEU A 484 7.18 -28.72 23.96
C LEU A 484 8.54 -29.30 23.55
N TYR A 485 8.89 -29.29 22.26
CA TYR A 485 10.19 -29.74 21.76
C TYR A 485 11.34 -28.86 22.24
N LEU A 486 11.15 -27.54 22.32
CA LEU A 486 12.16 -26.64 22.87
C LEU A 486 12.36 -26.86 24.38
N ILE A 487 11.26 -27.11 25.12
CA ILE A 487 11.33 -27.47 26.55
C ILE A 487 12.02 -28.82 26.74
N ILE A 488 11.68 -29.83 25.94
CA ILE A 488 12.33 -31.15 25.97
C ILE A 488 13.82 -31.01 25.65
N PHE A 489 14.18 -30.24 24.62
CA PHE A 489 15.57 -30.00 24.22
C PHE A 489 16.36 -29.25 25.31
N LEU A 490 15.75 -28.27 25.98
CA LEU A 490 16.35 -27.57 27.11
C LEU A 490 16.54 -28.51 28.32
N LEU A 491 15.57 -29.39 28.61
CA LEU A 491 15.68 -30.38 29.67
C LEU A 491 16.79 -31.42 29.37
N GLU A 492 16.91 -31.86 28.12
CA GLU A 492 17.99 -32.76 27.67
C GLU A 492 19.36 -32.08 27.77
N ALA A 493 19.47 -30.81 27.37
CA ALA A 493 20.72 -30.05 27.48
C ALA A 493 21.16 -29.87 28.95
N VAL A 494 20.21 -29.61 29.85
CA VAL A 494 20.47 -29.55 31.31
C VAL A 494 20.91 -30.92 31.85
N ALA A 495 20.25 -32.00 31.44
CA ALA A 495 20.63 -33.36 31.85
C ALA A 495 22.06 -33.73 31.38
N ILE A 496 22.41 -33.41 30.12
CA ILE A 496 23.76 -33.62 29.58
C ILE A 496 24.80 -32.80 30.34
N GLY A 497 24.49 -31.54 30.68
CA GLY A 497 25.34 -30.68 31.50
C GLY A 497 25.61 -31.25 32.89
N ILE A 498 24.58 -31.81 33.54
CA ILE A 498 24.70 -32.47 34.86
C ILE A 498 25.57 -33.73 34.74
N ILE A 499 25.37 -34.55 33.70
CA ILE A 499 26.20 -35.75 33.46
C ILE A 499 27.67 -35.37 33.26
N PHE A 500 27.96 -34.31 32.50
CA PHE A 500 29.31 -33.81 32.29
C PHE A 500 29.96 -33.32 33.60
N LEU A 501 29.21 -32.59 34.43
CA LEU A 501 29.67 -32.13 35.74
C LEU A 501 29.99 -33.30 36.69
N LEU A 502 29.13 -34.33 36.72
CA LEU A 502 29.34 -35.54 37.52
C LEU A 502 30.55 -36.34 37.02
N TYR A 503 30.71 -36.48 35.71
CA TYR A 503 31.88 -37.12 35.10
C TYR A 503 33.17 -36.36 35.43
N TYR A 504 33.16 -35.03 35.31
CA TYR A 504 34.30 -34.18 35.62
C TYR A 504 34.69 -34.27 37.10
N ARG A 505 33.69 -34.26 38.01
CA ARG A 505 33.90 -34.43 39.45
C ARG A 505 34.52 -35.80 39.78
N LYS A 506 34.06 -36.88 39.13
CA LYS A 506 34.61 -38.24 39.29
C LYS A 506 36.04 -38.35 38.76
N ARG A 507 36.38 -37.69 37.63
CA ARG A 507 37.76 -37.60 37.14
C ARG A 507 38.66 -36.81 38.08
N ARG A 508 38.18 -35.70 38.64
CA ARG A 508 38.95 -34.87 39.59
C ARG A 508 39.24 -35.62 40.88
N GLN A 509 38.28 -36.40 41.40
CA GLN A 509 38.51 -37.29 42.55
C GLN A 509 39.52 -38.40 42.25
N LYS A 510 39.49 -39.00 41.04
CA LYS A 510 40.52 -39.95 40.62
C LYS A 510 41.90 -39.30 40.48
N ALA A 511 41.99 -38.09 39.92
CA ALA A 511 43.26 -37.36 39.79
C ALA A 511 43.88 -37.01 41.15
N LEU A 512 43.06 -36.63 42.14
CA LEU A 512 43.49 -36.38 43.52
C LEU A 512 43.99 -37.66 44.22
N TYR A 513 43.42 -38.82 43.90
CA TYR A 513 43.89 -40.13 44.39
C TYR A 513 45.28 -40.51 43.83
N PHE A 514 45.58 -40.14 42.58
CA PHE A 514 46.88 -40.41 41.95
C PHE A 514 47.97 -39.40 42.36
N SER A 515 47.62 -38.14 42.67
CA SER A 515 48.59 -37.14 43.16
C SER A 515 49.01 -37.35 44.62
N GLY A 516 48.18 -38.01 45.45
CA GLY A 516 48.52 -38.33 46.84
C GLY A 516 49.53 -39.48 47.01
N GLY A 517 49.73 -40.31 45.97
CA GLY A 517 50.64 -41.46 46.01
C GLY A 517 52.11 -41.14 45.75
N CYS A 518 52.43 -39.98 45.17
CA CYS A 518 53.79 -39.66 44.71
C CYS A 518 54.61 -38.78 45.67
N GLN A 519 53.99 -38.22 46.73
CA GLN A 519 54.70 -37.41 47.75
C GLN A 519 55.15 -38.18 48.99
N ARG A 520 54.80 -39.46 49.15
CA ARG A 520 55.16 -40.26 50.35
C ARG A 520 56.41 -41.14 50.24
N LYS A 521 57.20 -41.04 49.15
CA LYS A 521 58.41 -41.87 48.93
C LYS A 521 59.74 -41.10 48.83
N ARG A 522 59.81 -39.80 49.16
CA ARG A 522 61.05 -39.00 49.04
C ARG A 522 61.61 -38.38 50.33
N SER A 523 61.11 -38.74 51.53
CA SER A 523 61.58 -38.16 52.81
C SER A 523 62.17 -39.17 53.81
N ARG A 524 62.68 -40.33 53.35
CA ARG A 524 63.45 -41.27 54.19
C ARG A 524 64.67 -41.79 53.43
N ARG A 525 65.72 -40.98 53.36
CA ARG A 525 67.14 -41.40 53.27
C ARG A 525 68.01 -40.14 53.17
N MET A 526 68.71 -39.84 54.26
CA MET A 526 70.12 -39.43 54.33
C MET A 526 70.33 -38.49 55.51
N SER A 527 70.67 -39.12 56.63
CA SER A 527 71.49 -38.59 57.72
C SER A 527 72.66 -39.56 57.86
N SER A 528 73.84 -39.18 57.35
CA SER A 528 75.15 -39.69 57.75
C SER A 528 76.21 -38.83 57.04
N ASP A 529 77.05 -38.21 57.86
CA ASP A 529 78.24 -37.39 57.60
C ASP A 529 78.05 -35.93 57.18
#